data_AF-A0A0W0YCG6-F1
#
_entry.id   AF-A0A0W0YCG6-F1
#
_cell.length_a   1.000
_cell.length_b   1.000
_cell.length_c   1.000
_cell.angle_alpha   90.00
_cell.angle_beta   90.00
_cell.angle_gamma   90.00
#
_symmetry.space_group_name_H-M   'P 1'
#
loop_
_entity.id
_entity.type
_entity.pdbx_description
1 polymer ?
#
loop_
_entity_poly.entity_id
_entity_poly.type
_entity_poly.pdbx_seq_one_letter_code
_entity_poly.pdbx_strand_id
1 'polypeptide(L)'
;MLQKLEVKWTKYFVNDIECERDAIYQTILNRELYAGRIILSKKYHFESYEQNRVERTEWGYLEYKTTTSNHSENLSAQLSMITTHLLNTMEPTSETYKELIHKMIHAVDMFFEAENNHAQYSQQFRHALRDFLSFLNKYTVQSDASYNDFFSKLSIEYAIFLFDMLAFGISEGNDSNQRSLPSLEFDFSGLKVNWDEKVDNDQKAQFLTEYLSILLQQTDVFLSLWQKSDAFDDVAKHKIKNLFEEFKQVIRGFQNQKKWLDTSLPTVLKNMYSFFNQSQAKSEIDKQDIPSFSRNCTINSSYSTL
;
A
#
# COMPACT_ATOMS: atom_id res chain seq x y z
N MET A 1 -44.52 -11.92 -29.10
CA MET A 1 -43.11 -11.55 -28.91
C MET A 1 -42.98 -11.15 -27.45
N LEU A 2 -42.56 -12.06 -26.56
CA LEU A 2 -42.34 -11.75 -25.15
C LEU A 2 -40.92 -11.18 -25.03
N GLN A 3 -40.80 -9.98 -24.46
CA GLN A 3 -39.54 -9.27 -24.31
C GLN A 3 -38.63 -10.00 -23.32
N LYS A 4 -37.37 -10.20 -23.72
CA LYS A 4 -36.29 -10.57 -22.80
C LYS A 4 -36.20 -9.48 -21.73
N LEU A 5 -36.33 -9.86 -20.46
CA LEU A 5 -36.18 -8.91 -19.35
C LEU A 5 -34.76 -9.08 -18.80
N GLU A 6 -33.91 -8.12 -19.12
CA GLU A 6 -32.54 -8.03 -18.61
C GLU A 6 -32.52 -7.00 -17.46
N VAL A 7 -32.06 -7.43 -16.28
CA VAL A 7 -31.79 -6.53 -15.17
C VAL A 7 -30.28 -6.35 -15.08
N LYS A 8 -29.83 -5.10 -15.23
CA LYS A 8 -28.42 -4.69 -15.07
C LYS A 8 -28.35 -3.55 -14.07
N TRP A 9 -27.50 -3.68 -13.06
CA TRP A 9 -27.21 -2.57 -12.15
C TRP A 9 -25.77 -2.62 -11.66
N THR A 10 -25.24 -1.44 -11.37
CA THR A 10 -23.99 -1.26 -10.60
C THR A 10 -24.35 -0.46 -9.36
N LYS A 11 -24.07 -1.00 -8.17
CA LYS A 11 -24.43 -0.39 -6.88
C LYS A 11 -23.25 -0.37 -5.93
N TYR A 12 -23.26 0.62 -5.05
CA TYR A 12 -22.28 0.75 -3.97
C TYR A 12 -22.92 0.35 -2.64
N PHE A 13 -22.11 -0.26 -1.78
CA PHE A 13 -22.52 -0.70 -0.45
C PHE A 13 -21.50 -0.27 0.59
N VAL A 14 -21.96 0.33 1.68
CA VAL A 14 -21.15 0.60 2.88
C VAL A 14 -21.67 -0.31 3.99
N ASN A 15 -20.85 -1.26 4.46
CA ASN A 15 -21.27 -2.28 5.45
C ASN A 15 -22.63 -2.90 5.08
N ASP A 16 -22.75 -3.35 3.83
CA ASP A 16 -23.96 -3.93 3.23
C ASP A 16 -25.18 -3.00 3.10
N ILE A 17 -25.03 -1.70 3.38
CA ILE A 17 -26.05 -0.68 3.13
C ILE A 17 -25.85 -0.09 1.74
N GLU A 18 -26.82 -0.32 0.85
CA GLU A 18 -26.84 0.27 -0.49
C GLU A 18 -26.87 1.79 -0.44
N CYS A 19 -26.03 2.44 -1.27
CA CYS A 19 -26.02 3.88 -1.45
C CYS A 19 -25.54 4.26 -2.86
N GLU A 20 -25.84 5.50 -3.26
CA GLU A 20 -25.21 6.10 -4.44
C GLU A 20 -23.74 6.40 -4.15
N ARG A 21 -22.91 6.38 -5.20
CA ARG A 21 -21.47 6.65 -5.10
C ARG A 21 -21.15 7.95 -4.35
N ASP A 22 -21.86 9.02 -4.68
CA ASP A 22 -21.62 10.35 -4.10
C ASP A 22 -22.21 10.49 -2.68
N ALA A 23 -23.09 9.56 -2.28
CA ALA A 23 -23.68 9.50 -0.95
C ALA A 23 -22.89 8.63 0.04
N ILE A 24 -21.81 7.97 -0.38
CA ILE A 24 -21.02 7.04 0.46
C ILE A 24 -20.55 7.71 1.76
N TYR A 25 -19.92 8.89 1.65
CA TYR A 25 -19.45 9.62 2.84
C TYR A 25 -20.60 10.00 3.78
N GLN A 26 -21.68 10.55 3.23
CA GLN A 26 -22.85 10.92 4.03
C GLN A 26 -23.53 9.70 4.67
N THR A 27 -23.50 8.55 4.00
CA THR A 27 -24.04 7.28 4.52
C THR A 27 -23.23 6.82 5.73
N ILE A 28 -21.89 6.92 5.67
CA ILE A 28 -21.01 6.61 6.80
C ILE A 28 -21.33 7.50 8.01
N LEU A 29 -21.54 8.81 7.79
CA LEU A 29 -21.90 9.74 8.87
C LEU A 29 -23.29 9.48 9.45
N ASN A 30 -24.32 9.41 8.60
CA ASN A 30 -25.72 9.30 9.01
C ASN A 30 -26.02 7.99 9.74
N ARG A 31 -25.25 6.94 9.45
CA ARG A 31 -25.41 5.60 10.04
C ARG A 31 -24.37 5.32 11.14
N GLU A 32 -23.57 6.32 11.51
CA GLU A 32 -22.53 6.22 12.53
C GLU A 32 -21.51 5.09 12.30
N LEU A 33 -21.24 4.75 11.02
CA LEU A 33 -20.36 3.64 10.63
C LEU A 33 -18.87 3.99 10.72
N TYR A 34 -18.55 5.22 11.09
CA TYR A 34 -17.18 5.72 11.17
C TYR A 34 -16.38 5.13 12.33
N ALA A 35 -17.03 4.48 13.31
CA ALA A 35 -16.40 3.83 14.44
C ALA A 35 -16.35 2.29 14.27
N GLY A 36 -15.18 1.76 13.90
CA GLY A 36 -14.94 0.32 13.84
C GLY A 36 -14.34 -0.11 12.51
N ARG A 37 -15.10 -0.85 11.70
CA ARG A 37 -14.68 -1.29 10.35
C ARG A 37 -15.62 -0.72 9.31
N ILE A 38 -15.05 -0.07 8.31
CA ILE A 38 -15.74 0.32 7.08
C ILE A 38 -15.40 -0.71 6.01
N ILE A 39 -16.44 -1.23 5.39
CA ILE A 39 -16.40 -2.11 4.24
C ILE A 39 -17.08 -1.35 3.11
N LEU A 40 -16.33 -1.04 2.06
CA LEU A 40 -16.88 -0.48 0.84
C LEU A 40 -16.87 -1.56 -0.24
N SER A 41 -18.01 -1.73 -0.92
CA SER A 41 -18.13 -2.63 -2.05
C SER A 41 -18.77 -1.96 -3.24
N LYS A 42 -18.27 -2.26 -4.43
CA LYS A 42 -18.92 -1.97 -5.72
C LYS A 42 -19.33 -3.31 -6.32
N LYS A 43 -20.62 -3.48 -6.60
CA LYS A 43 -21.17 -4.73 -7.14
C LYS A 43 -21.88 -4.42 -8.46
N TYR A 44 -21.57 -5.18 -9.50
CA TYR A 44 -22.35 -5.21 -10.73
C TYR A 44 -23.15 -6.51 -10.75
N HIS A 45 -24.43 -6.40 -11.10
CA HIS A 45 -25.32 -7.52 -11.19
C HIS A 45 -25.96 -7.58 -12.57
N PHE A 46 -26.00 -8.79 -13.11
CA PHE A 46 -26.73 -9.11 -14.32
C PHE A 46 -27.62 -10.32 -14.09
N GLU A 47 -28.89 -10.15 -14.39
CA GLU A 47 -29.87 -11.23 -14.43
C GLU A 47 -30.62 -11.19 -15.76
N SER A 48 -30.58 -12.29 -16.50
CA SER A 48 -31.34 -12.47 -17.73
C SER A 48 -32.49 -13.43 -17.47
N TYR A 49 -33.70 -12.91 -17.41
CA TYR A 49 -34.90 -13.73 -17.35
C TYR A 49 -35.30 -14.16 -18.76
N GLU A 50 -34.77 -15.29 -19.22
CA GLU A 50 -35.43 -16.03 -20.29
C GLU A 50 -36.55 -16.87 -19.67
N GLN A 51 -37.81 -16.51 -19.92
CA GLN A 51 -38.90 -17.45 -19.70
C GLN A 51 -38.66 -18.65 -20.62
N ASN A 52 -38.31 -19.79 -20.03
CA ASN A 52 -38.24 -21.13 -20.62
C ASN A 52 -39.03 -21.24 -21.94
N ARG A 53 -38.33 -21.08 -23.07
CA ARG A 53 -38.96 -21.24 -24.38
C ARG A 53 -39.21 -22.73 -24.59
N VAL A 54 -40.47 -23.11 -24.56
CA VAL A 54 -40.91 -24.42 -25.07
C VAL A 54 -40.85 -24.35 -26.59
N GLU A 55 -39.82 -24.93 -27.21
CA GLU A 55 -39.87 -25.26 -28.63
C GLU A 55 -40.42 -26.68 -28.76
N ARG A 56 -41.60 -26.82 -29.37
CA ARG A 56 -42.11 -28.13 -29.82
C ARG A 56 -41.31 -28.54 -31.05
N THR A 57 -40.55 -29.61 -30.95
CA THR A 57 -40.11 -30.35 -32.14
C THR A 57 -41.27 -31.16 -32.69
N GLU A 58 -41.29 -31.44 -33.99
CA GLU A 58 -42.36 -32.21 -34.68
C GLU A 58 -42.55 -33.63 -34.11
N TRP A 59 -41.66 -34.09 -33.24
CA TRP A 59 -41.70 -35.39 -32.58
C TRP A 59 -41.73 -35.26 -31.05
N GLY A 60 -42.75 -34.59 -30.51
CA GLY A 60 -43.29 -34.84 -29.17
C GLY A 60 -42.40 -34.63 -27.92
N TYR A 61 -41.13 -34.21 -28.06
CA TYR A 61 -40.25 -33.92 -26.93
C TYR A 61 -40.14 -32.40 -26.71
N LEU A 62 -40.42 -31.98 -25.47
CA LEU A 62 -40.24 -30.61 -25.01
C LEU A 62 -38.77 -30.43 -24.62
N GLU A 63 -38.01 -29.67 -25.41
CA GLU A 63 -36.61 -29.35 -25.09
C GLU A 63 -36.53 -27.91 -24.56
N TYR A 64 -36.08 -27.76 -23.31
CA TYR A 64 -35.82 -26.45 -22.73
C TYR A 64 -34.40 -26.03 -23.13
N LYS A 65 -34.24 -24.88 -23.79
CA LYS A 65 -32.91 -24.27 -23.94
C LYS A 65 -32.43 -23.85 -22.57
N THR A 66 -31.49 -24.61 -22.00
CA THR A 66 -30.65 -24.13 -20.92
C THR A 66 -29.73 -23.05 -21.49
N THR A 67 -29.94 -21.80 -21.09
CA THR A 67 -28.96 -20.73 -21.31
C THR A 67 -27.74 -20.99 -20.44
N THR A 68 -26.78 -21.74 -20.97
CA THR A 68 -25.43 -21.86 -20.40
C THR A 68 -24.58 -20.67 -20.85
N SER A 69 -24.73 -19.51 -20.22
CA SER A 69 -23.62 -18.55 -20.18
C SER A 69 -22.75 -18.93 -18.97
N ASN A 70 -21.59 -19.54 -19.23
CA ASN A 70 -20.66 -20.01 -18.20
C ASN A 70 -19.92 -18.89 -17.46
N HIS A 71 -20.24 -17.62 -17.74
CA HIS A 71 -19.75 -16.47 -16.98
C HIS A 71 -20.91 -15.88 -16.19
N SER A 72 -20.78 -15.86 -14.87
CA SER A 72 -21.57 -14.95 -14.07
C SER A 72 -21.07 -13.55 -14.41
N GLU A 73 -21.84 -12.79 -15.19
CA GLU A 73 -21.60 -11.37 -15.41
C GLU A 73 -21.54 -10.58 -14.09
N ASN A 74 -21.99 -11.14 -12.95
CA ASN A 74 -21.86 -10.49 -11.65
C ASN A 74 -20.40 -10.34 -11.24
N LEU A 75 -20.00 -9.11 -10.94
CA LEU A 75 -18.66 -8.75 -10.47
C LEU A 75 -18.77 -7.99 -9.16
N SER A 76 -17.77 -8.11 -8.30
CA SER A 76 -17.73 -7.33 -7.07
C SER A 76 -16.31 -7.11 -6.57
N ALA A 77 -15.99 -5.84 -6.32
CA ALA A 77 -14.78 -5.45 -5.61
C ALA A 77 -15.12 -4.97 -4.21
N GLN A 78 -14.28 -5.30 -3.24
CA GLN A 78 -14.46 -4.92 -1.84
C GLN A 78 -13.14 -4.51 -1.21
N LEU A 79 -13.17 -3.41 -0.46
CA LEU A 79 -12.08 -2.99 0.41
C LEU A 79 -12.61 -2.80 1.82
N SER A 80 -11.83 -3.22 2.82
CA SER A 80 -12.18 -3.00 4.22
C SER A 80 -11.05 -2.29 4.96
N MET A 81 -11.40 -1.36 5.84
CA MET A 81 -10.48 -0.60 6.66
C MET A 81 -10.99 -0.52 8.09
N ILE A 82 -10.08 -0.69 9.05
CA ILE A 82 -10.37 -0.46 10.46
C ILE A 82 -10.09 1.01 10.78
N THR A 83 -11.11 1.72 11.27
CA THR A 83 -11.07 3.17 11.54
C THR A 83 -10.82 3.52 13.00
N THR A 84 -10.81 2.54 13.91
CA THR A 84 -10.70 2.78 15.37
C THR A 84 -9.51 3.66 15.73
N HIS A 85 -8.34 3.45 15.12
CA HIS A 85 -7.14 4.24 15.40
C HIS A 85 -7.17 5.64 14.77
N LEU A 86 -7.92 5.82 13.68
CA LEU A 86 -8.08 7.12 13.02
C LEU A 86 -8.90 8.09 13.84
N LEU A 87 -9.90 7.60 14.58
CA LEU A 87 -10.75 8.45 15.41
C LEU A 87 -10.00 9.14 16.56
N ASN A 88 -8.80 8.66 16.90
CA ASN A 88 -7.93 9.32 17.88
C ASN A 88 -7.22 10.56 17.31
N THR A 89 -7.12 10.66 15.98
CA THR A 89 -6.33 11.69 15.28
C THR A 89 -7.15 12.52 14.30
N MET A 90 -8.37 12.10 13.96
CA MET A 90 -9.20 12.67 12.91
C MET A 90 -10.68 12.59 13.25
N GLU A 91 -11.37 13.73 13.21
CA GLU A 91 -12.82 13.77 13.39
C GLU A 91 -13.54 13.22 12.14
N PRO A 92 -14.63 12.43 12.30
CA PRO A 92 -15.40 11.90 11.16
C PRO A 92 -15.96 12.98 10.22
N THR A 93 -16.28 14.15 10.77
CA THR A 93 -16.83 15.31 10.04
C THR A 93 -15.75 16.18 9.40
N SER A 94 -14.46 15.83 9.54
CA SER A 94 -13.36 16.61 8.96
C SER A 94 -13.23 16.38 7.45
N GLU A 95 -12.74 17.40 6.73
CA GLU A 95 -12.40 17.27 5.31
C GLU A 95 -11.30 16.21 5.07
N THR A 96 -10.40 16.00 6.03
CA THR A 96 -9.37 14.96 5.94
C THR A 96 -9.97 13.55 5.97
N TYR A 97 -11.01 13.33 6.79
CA TYR A 97 -11.71 12.05 6.81
C TYR A 97 -12.47 11.82 5.51
N LYS A 98 -13.14 12.86 5.01
CA LYS A 98 -13.80 12.82 3.70
C LYS A 98 -12.82 12.50 2.57
N GLU A 99 -11.63 13.08 2.59
CA GLU A 99 -10.56 12.78 1.63
C GLU A 99 -10.12 11.31 1.70
N LEU A 100 -9.93 10.76 2.92
CA LEU A 100 -9.64 9.33 3.09
C LEU A 100 -10.73 8.45 2.48
N ILE A 101 -12.00 8.76 2.72
CA ILE A 101 -13.13 8.03 2.14
C ILE A 101 -13.13 8.15 0.61
N HIS A 102 -12.86 9.34 0.05
CA HIS A 102 -12.74 9.50 -1.40
C HIS A 102 -11.62 8.64 -2.01
N LYS A 103 -10.47 8.55 -1.34
CA LYS A 103 -9.36 7.69 -1.78
C LYS A 103 -9.74 6.20 -1.70
N MET A 104 -10.47 5.80 -0.65
CA MET A 104 -11.02 4.45 -0.53
C MET A 104 -12.01 4.12 -1.65
N ILE A 105 -12.91 5.06 -1.99
CA ILE A 105 -13.85 4.93 -3.12
C ILE A 105 -13.08 4.77 -4.42
N HIS A 106 -12.08 5.60 -4.67
CA HIS A 106 -11.28 5.51 -5.89
C HIS A 106 -10.51 4.19 -6.00
N ALA A 107 -9.95 3.70 -4.89
CA ALA A 107 -9.29 2.39 -4.86
C ALA A 107 -10.25 1.24 -5.18
N VAL A 108 -11.47 1.25 -4.63
CA VAL A 108 -12.51 0.24 -4.94
C VAL A 108 -12.98 0.36 -6.39
N ASP A 109 -13.16 1.58 -6.90
CA ASP A 109 -13.52 1.81 -8.30
C ASP A 109 -12.49 1.20 -9.23
N MET A 110 -11.21 1.50 -9.03
CA MET A 110 -10.13 0.97 -9.88
C MET A 110 -9.89 -0.52 -9.67
N PHE A 111 -10.13 -1.06 -8.48
CA PHE A 111 -10.07 -2.51 -8.26
C PHE A 111 -11.13 -3.22 -9.11
N PHE A 112 -12.37 -2.73 -9.07
CA PHE A 112 -13.45 -3.25 -9.89
C PHE A 112 -13.15 -3.17 -11.40
N GLU A 113 -12.57 -2.06 -11.88
CA GLU A 113 -12.17 -1.95 -13.29
C GLU A 113 -11.02 -2.91 -13.64
N ALA A 114 -10.06 -3.12 -12.73
CA ALA A 114 -8.93 -4.03 -12.94
C ALA A 114 -9.34 -5.51 -12.87
N GLU A 115 -10.36 -5.88 -12.09
CA GLU A 115 -10.98 -7.21 -12.13
C GLU A 115 -11.63 -7.49 -13.48
N ASN A 116 -12.17 -6.47 -14.16
CA ASN A 116 -12.78 -6.61 -15.47
C ASN A 116 -11.76 -6.59 -16.62
N ASN A 117 -10.74 -5.71 -16.54
CA ASN A 117 -9.67 -5.62 -17.54
C ASN A 117 -8.35 -5.19 -16.89
N HIS A 118 -7.59 -6.18 -16.41
CA HIS A 118 -6.32 -5.94 -15.72
C HIS A 118 -5.28 -5.24 -16.62
N ALA A 119 -5.20 -5.65 -17.89
CA ALA A 119 -4.24 -5.10 -18.84
C ALA A 119 -4.40 -3.58 -19.03
N GLN A 120 -5.63 -3.06 -18.95
CA GLN A 120 -5.91 -1.64 -19.10
C GLN A 120 -5.78 -0.84 -17.80
N TYR A 121 -6.17 -1.44 -16.67
CA TYR A 121 -6.40 -0.70 -15.42
C TYR A 121 -5.42 -0.99 -14.27
N SER A 122 -4.52 -1.97 -14.42
CA SER A 122 -3.57 -2.37 -13.37
C SER A 122 -2.74 -1.23 -12.80
N GLN A 123 -2.19 -0.34 -13.64
CA GLN A 123 -1.38 0.77 -13.16
C GLN A 123 -2.21 1.81 -12.39
N GLN A 124 -3.39 2.17 -12.91
CA GLN A 124 -4.32 3.08 -12.26
C GLN A 124 -4.77 2.52 -10.91
N PHE A 125 -5.03 1.21 -10.85
CA PHE A 125 -5.34 0.52 -9.60
C PHE A 125 -4.19 0.57 -8.60
N ARG A 126 -2.97 0.21 -9.01
CA ARG A 126 -1.77 0.29 -8.15
C ARG A 126 -1.56 1.72 -7.64
N HIS A 127 -1.82 2.75 -8.45
CA HIS A 127 -1.73 4.14 -8.02
C HIS A 127 -2.81 4.53 -7.02
N ALA A 128 -4.07 4.20 -7.28
CA ALA A 128 -5.19 4.49 -6.39
C ALA A 128 -5.01 3.82 -5.01
N LEU A 129 -4.59 2.55 -5.02
CA LEU A 129 -4.36 1.80 -3.80
C LEU A 129 -3.16 2.34 -3.01
N ARG A 130 -2.07 2.74 -3.69
CA ARG A 130 -0.93 3.40 -3.04
C ARG A 130 -1.31 4.74 -2.41
N ASP A 131 -2.08 5.56 -3.11
CA ASP A 131 -2.55 6.84 -2.59
C ASP A 131 -3.43 6.65 -1.34
N PHE A 132 -4.38 5.71 -1.41
CA PHE A 132 -5.21 5.36 -0.25
C PHE A 132 -4.39 4.85 0.93
N LEU A 133 -3.55 3.85 0.73
CA LEU A 133 -2.78 3.23 1.82
C LEU A 133 -1.75 4.19 2.41
N SER A 134 -1.09 5.01 1.59
CA SER A 134 -0.14 6.03 2.07
C SER A 134 -0.86 7.10 2.88
N PHE A 135 -2.04 7.55 2.43
CA PHE A 135 -2.84 8.52 3.15
C PHE A 135 -3.33 7.96 4.49
N LEU A 136 -3.84 6.73 4.50
CA LEU A 136 -4.24 6.02 5.72
C LEU A 136 -3.07 5.94 6.71
N ASN A 137 -1.92 5.47 6.23
CA ASN A 137 -0.76 5.23 7.07
C ASN A 137 -0.25 6.49 7.77
N LYS A 138 -0.33 7.65 7.11
CA LYS A 138 0.03 8.97 7.68
C LYS A 138 -0.71 9.28 8.99
N TYR A 139 -1.92 8.75 9.18
CA TYR A 139 -2.77 9.05 10.33
C TYR A 139 -2.93 7.89 11.31
N THR A 140 -2.45 6.68 10.98
CA THR A 140 -2.50 5.51 11.85
C THR A 140 -1.16 5.16 12.50
N VAL A 141 -0.03 5.49 11.87
CA VAL A 141 1.31 5.16 12.40
C VAL A 141 1.95 6.42 12.97
N GLN A 142 2.04 6.48 14.30
CA GLN A 142 2.89 7.45 15.00
C GLN A 142 4.30 6.87 15.07
N SER A 143 5.19 7.24 14.15
CA SER A 143 6.59 6.85 14.32
C SER A 143 7.57 7.81 13.67
N ASP A 144 8.38 8.44 14.52
CA ASP A 144 9.56 9.23 14.12
C ASP A 144 10.79 8.36 13.81
N ALA A 145 10.71 7.03 13.94
CA ALA A 145 11.84 6.12 13.74
C ALA A 145 12.00 5.67 12.27
N SER A 146 13.20 5.80 11.71
CA SER A 146 13.48 5.53 10.29
C SER A 146 13.20 4.07 9.85
N TYR A 147 13.35 3.09 10.75
CA TYR A 147 13.05 1.69 10.45
C TYR A 147 11.53 1.39 10.38
N ASN A 148 10.72 2.13 11.12
CA ASN A 148 9.26 1.99 11.07
C ASN A 148 8.69 2.61 9.78
N ASP A 149 9.23 3.74 9.33
CA ASP A 149 8.92 4.31 8.01
C ASP A 149 9.28 3.34 6.89
N PHE A 150 10.45 2.69 7.00
CA PHE A 150 10.86 1.64 6.08
C PHE A 150 9.86 0.47 6.04
N PHE A 151 9.48 -0.08 7.20
CA PHE A 151 8.54 -1.20 7.28
C PHE A 151 7.16 -0.81 6.74
N SER A 152 6.70 0.41 7.07
CA SER A 152 5.43 0.94 6.57
C SER A 152 5.39 1.00 5.05
N LYS A 153 6.44 1.53 4.42
CA LYS A 153 6.55 1.57 2.94
C LYS A 153 6.55 0.17 2.34
N LEU A 154 7.26 -0.77 2.97
CA LEU A 154 7.29 -2.16 2.53
C LEU A 154 5.91 -2.82 2.64
N SER A 155 5.18 -2.60 3.74
CA SER A 155 3.82 -3.11 3.94
C SER A 155 2.84 -2.57 2.90
N ILE A 156 2.96 -1.29 2.50
CA ILE A 156 2.15 -0.69 1.45
C ILE A 156 2.39 -1.38 0.11
N GLU A 157 3.66 -1.51 -0.31
CA GLU A 157 3.99 -2.17 -1.59
C GLU A 157 3.59 -3.65 -1.61
N TYR A 158 3.71 -4.31 -0.46
CA TYR A 158 3.25 -5.69 -0.30
C TYR A 158 1.74 -5.82 -0.45
N ALA A 159 0.95 -4.96 0.21
CA ALA A 159 -0.50 -4.95 0.06
C ALA A 159 -0.90 -4.68 -1.40
N ILE A 160 -0.25 -3.72 -2.07
CA ILE A 160 -0.51 -3.43 -3.49
C ILE A 160 -0.29 -4.65 -4.36
N PHE A 161 0.81 -5.38 -4.15
CA PHE A 161 1.10 -6.61 -4.89
C PHE A 161 0.02 -7.67 -4.70
N LEU A 162 -0.42 -7.93 -3.47
CA LEU A 162 -1.46 -8.93 -3.19
C LEU A 162 -2.78 -8.60 -3.89
N PHE A 163 -3.21 -7.34 -3.79
CA PHE A 163 -4.44 -6.87 -4.42
C PHE A 163 -4.35 -6.90 -5.95
N ASP A 164 -3.20 -6.53 -6.52
CA ASP A 164 -2.97 -6.58 -7.96
C ASP A 164 -2.97 -8.02 -8.50
N MET A 165 -2.38 -8.96 -7.76
CA MET A 165 -2.42 -10.39 -8.10
C MET A 165 -3.84 -10.96 -8.02
N LEU A 166 -4.64 -10.52 -7.05
CA LEU A 166 -6.05 -10.89 -6.96
C LEU A 166 -6.85 -10.36 -8.16
N ALA A 167 -6.70 -9.07 -8.49
CA ALA A 167 -7.33 -8.47 -9.67
C ALA A 167 -6.96 -9.20 -10.96
N PHE A 168 -5.66 -9.52 -11.12
CA PHE A 168 -5.17 -10.31 -12.25
C PHE A 168 -5.80 -11.70 -12.29
N GLY A 169 -5.84 -12.40 -11.14
CA GLY A 169 -6.41 -13.73 -11.03
C GLY A 169 -7.88 -13.80 -11.41
N ILE A 170 -8.65 -12.76 -11.08
CA ILE A 170 -10.07 -12.61 -11.46
C ILE A 170 -10.21 -12.27 -12.94
N SER A 171 -9.41 -11.33 -13.45
CA SER A 171 -9.53 -10.84 -14.83
C SER A 171 -9.07 -11.85 -15.89
N GLU A 172 -8.01 -12.60 -15.60
CA GLU A 172 -7.30 -13.44 -16.58
C GLU A 172 -7.36 -14.93 -16.23
N GLY A 173 -7.97 -15.29 -15.08
CA GLY A 173 -8.17 -16.68 -14.68
C GLY A 173 -9.43 -17.28 -15.31
N ASN A 174 -9.35 -18.55 -15.71
CA ASN A 174 -10.49 -19.29 -16.22
C ASN A 174 -11.61 -19.37 -15.16
N ASP A 175 -12.82 -18.92 -15.47
CA ASP A 175 -13.98 -18.86 -14.56
C ASP A 175 -14.26 -20.14 -13.76
N SER A 176 -14.06 -21.32 -14.37
CA SER A 176 -14.26 -22.60 -13.68
C SER A 176 -13.26 -22.83 -12.54
N ASN A 177 -12.11 -22.17 -12.60
CA ASN A 177 -10.93 -22.41 -11.75
C ASN A 177 -10.53 -21.18 -10.92
N GLN A 178 -11.22 -20.03 -11.02
CA GLN A 178 -10.96 -18.84 -10.19
C GLN A 178 -11.13 -19.15 -8.68
N ARG A 179 -11.96 -20.13 -8.31
CA ARG A 179 -12.09 -20.61 -6.92
C ARG A 179 -10.90 -21.46 -6.44
N SER A 180 -9.95 -21.76 -7.32
CA SER A 180 -8.75 -22.57 -7.06
C SER A 180 -7.45 -21.79 -7.23
N LEU A 181 -7.51 -20.46 -7.24
CA LEU A 181 -6.31 -19.63 -7.26
C LEU A 181 -5.38 -20.01 -6.09
N PRO A 182 -4.06 -20.14 -6.33
CA PRO A 182 -3.13 -20.46 -5.25
C PRO A 182 -3.09 -19.35 -4.19
N SER A 183 -3.08 -19.73 -2.91
CA SER A 183 -2.98 -18.77 -1.82
C SER A 183 -1.63 -18.04 -1.83
N LEU A 184 -1.67 -16.76 -1.45
CA LEU A 184 -0.51 -15.87 -1.28
C LEU A 184 -0.34 -15.50 0.20
N GLU A 185 -0.34 -16.52 1.07
CA GLU A 185 -0.13 -16.35 2.51
C GLU A 185 1.35 -16.50 2.85
N PHE A 186 2.00 -15.39 3.17
CA PHE A 186 3.40 -15.39 3.54
C PHE A 186 3.59 -15.88 4.98
N ASP A 187 4.41 -16.91 5.15
CA ASP A 187 4.71 -17.50 6.45
C ASP A 187 5.99 -16.86 7.06
N PHE A 188 5.80 -16.07 8.10
CA PHE A 188 6.89 -15.46 8.87
C PHE A 188 7.10 -16.12 10.25
N SER A 189 6.46 -17.26 10.54
CA SER A 189 6.53 -17.90 11.86
C SER A 189 7.94 -18.39 12.21
N GLY A 190 8.80 -18.56 11.20
CA GLY A 190 10.21 -18.94 11.36
C GLY A 190 11.16 -17.80 11.78
N LEU A 191 10.67 -16.56 11.90
CA LEU A 191 11.49 -15.45 12.37
C LEU A 191 11.85 -15.64 13.84
N LYS A 192 13.15 -15.62 14.13
CA LYS A 192 13.67 -15.89 15.48
C LYS A 192 13.35 -14.79 16.50
N VAL A 193 13.07 -13.58 16.00
CA VAL A 193 12.80 -12.39 16.81
C VAL A 193 11.55 -11.72 16.25
N ASN A 194 10.59 -11.36 17.11
CA ASN A 194 9.45 -10.55 16.71
C ASN A 194 9.87 -9.08 16.58
N TRP A 195 9.23 -8.33 15.69
CA TRP A 195 9.47 -6.89 15.61
C TRP A 195 9.13 -6.21 16.94
N ASP A 196 10.11 -5.56 17.56
CA ASP A 196 9.94 -4.71 18.73
C ASP A 196 10.50 -3.32 18.41
N GLU A 197 9.65 -2.30 18.46
CA GLU A 197 10.03 -0.91 18.19
C GLU A 197 11.09 -0.39 19.16
N LYS A 198 11.27 -1.04 20.32
CA LYS A 198 12.18 -0.63 21.39
C LYS A 198 13.54 -1.33 21.35
N VAL A 199 13.73 -2.33 20.49
CA VAL A 199 15.05 -2.99 20.37
C VAL A 199 16.08 -2.09 19.66
N ASP A 200 17.35 -2.40 19.86
CA ASP A 200 18.47 -1.70 19.26
C ASP A 200 18.46 -1.81 17.71
N ASN A 201 19.25 -0.97 17.06
CA ASN A 201 19.28 -0.89 15.59
C ASN A 201 19.90 -2.12 14.94
N ASP A 202 20.81 -2.84 15.62
CA ASP A 202 21.47 -4.01 15.07
C ASP A 202 20.49 -5.19 14.99
N GLN A 203 19.66 -5.36 16.02
CA GLN A 203 18.57 -6.34 16.02
C GLN A 203 17.50 -6.00 14.99
N LYS A 204 17.13 -4.73 14.85
CA LYS A 204 16.20 -4.26 13.79
C LYS A 204 16.75 -4.53 12.39
N ALA A 205 18.04 -4.26 12.18
CA ALA A 205 18.71 -4.53 10.91
C ALA A 205 18.77 -6.02 10.61
N GLN A 206 19.05 -6.87 11.60
CA GLN A 206 19.04 -8.32 11.42
C GLN A 206 17.63 -8.83 11.10
N PHE A 207 16.63 -8.42 11.87
CA PHE A 207 15.22 -8.77 11.63
C PHE A 207 14.79 -8.44 10.20
N LEU A 208 15.04 -7.21 9.74
CA LEU A 208 14.67 -6.80 8.38
C LEU A 208 15.40 -7.58 7.29
N THR A 209 16.63 -8.01 7.55
CA THR A 209 17.38 -8.86 6.61
C THR A 209 16.71 -10.22 6.47
N GLU A 210 16.34 -10.84 7.59
CA GLU A 210 15.64 -12.13 7.60
C GLU A 210 14.25 -11.98 6.94
N TYR A 211 13.50 -10.95 7.31
CA TYR A 211 12.17 -10.66 6.76
C TYR A 211 12.18 -10.51 5.24
N LEU A 212 13.04 -9.64 4.69
CA LEU A 212 13.15 -9.42 3.24
C LEU A 212 13.64 -10.67 2.49
N SER A 213 14.48 -11.48 3.12
CA SER A 213 14.98 -12.73 2.53
C SER A 213 13.85 -13.78 2.43
N ILE A 214 13.06 -13.94 3.50
CA ILE A 214 11.89 -14.83 3.50
C ILE A 214 10.86 -14.35 2.47
N LEU A 215 10.58 -13.04 2.43
CA LEU A 215 9.65 -12.45 1.47
C LEU A 215 10.08 -12.77 0.03
N LEU A 216 11.37 -12.61 -0.30
CA LEU A 216 11.90 -12.93 -1.62
C LEU A 216 11.77 -14.42 -1.95
N GLN A 217 12.15 -15.29 -1.02
CA GLN A 217 12.09 -16.75 -1.20
C GLN A 217 10.66 -17.23 -1.42
N GLN A 218 9.71 -16.77 -0.61
CA GLN A 218 8.31 -17.15 -0.75
C GLN A 218 7.68 -16.58 -2.02
N THR A 219 8.10 -15.39 -2.46
CA THR A 219 7.70 -14.84 -3.77
C THR A 219 8.07 -15.79 -4.91
N ASP A 220 9.26 -16.42 -4.88
CA ASP A 220 9.64 -17.43 -5.88
C ASP A 220 8.82 -18.72 -5.78
N VAL A 221 8.47 -19.16 -4.56
CA VAL A 221 7.58 -20.32 -4.34
C VAL A 221 6.19 -20.03 -4.92
N PHE A 222 5.62 -18.87 -4.62
CA PHE A 222 4.32 -18.45 -5.14
C PHE A 222 4.32 -18.30 -6.66
N LEU A 223 5.37 -17.74 -7.25
CA LEU A 223 5.52 -17.70 -8.70
C LEU A 223 5.44 -19.12 -9.30
N SER A 224 6.15 -20.09 -8.70
CA SER A 224 6.09 -21.48 -9.17
C SER A 224 4.68 -22.07 -9.07
N LEU A 225 3.96 -21.79 -7.97
CA LEU A 225 2.60 -22.27 -7.76
C LEU A 225 1.63 -21.66 -8.78
N TRP A 226 1.70 -20.36 -9.00
CA TRP A 226 0.87 -19.65 -9.98
C TRP A 226 1.18 -20.07 -11.42
N GLN A 227 2.44 -20.32 -11.77
CA GLN A 227 2.81 -20.84 -13.09
C GLN A 227 2.36 -22.27 -13.35
N LYS A 228 2.24 -23.10 -12.30
CA LYS A 228 1.73 -24.48 -12.40
C LYS A 228 0.21 -24.57 -12.37
N SER A 229 -0.48 -23.48 -12.04
CA SER A 229 -1.93 -23.49 -11.95
C SER A 229 -2.56 -23.68 -13.33
N ASP A 230 -3.57 -24.55 -13.38
CA ASP A 230 -4.43 -24.77 -14.56
C ASP A 230 -5.52 -23.69 -14.69
N ALA A 231 -5.52 -22.70 -13.78
CA ALA A 231 -6.39 -21.52 -13.89
C ALA A 231 -5.96 -20.57 -15.01
N PHE A 232 -4.72 -20.68 -15.52
CA PHE A 232 -4.13 -19.71 -16.45
C PHE A 232 -3.61 -20.38 -17.72
N ASP A 233 -3.77 -19.70 -18.85
CA ASP A 233 -3.13 -20.06 -20.11
C ASP A 233 -1.65 -19.62 -20.16
N ASP A 234 -0.95 -19.97 -21.23
CA ASP A 234 0.48 -19.65 -21.38
C ASP A 234 0.75 -18.13 -21.49
N VAL A 235 -0.21 -17.36 -22.01
CA VAL A 235 -0.09 -15.90 -22.13
C VAL A 235 -0.17 -15.25 -20.75
N ALA A 236 -1.19 -15.62 -19.96
CA ALA A 236 -1.36 -15.20 -18.58
C ALA A 236 -0.17 -15.63 -17.71
N LYS A 237 0.35 -16.86 -17.89
CA LYS A 237 1.56 -17.34 -17.19
C LYS A 237 2.81 -16.50 -17.46
N HIS A 238 2.94 -15.93 -18.66
CA HIS A 238 4.02 -15.00 -18.96
C HIS A 238 3.84 -13.66 -18.24
N LYS A 239 2.60 -13.13 -18.19
CA LYS A 239 2.27 -11.92 -17.42
C LYS A 239 2.53 -12.11 -15.93
N ILE A 240 2.10 -13.24 -15.34
CA ILE A 240 2.37 -13.63 -13.95
C ILE A 240 3.86 -13.52 -13.66
N LYS A 241 4.71 -14.12 -14.50
CA LYS A 241 6.16 -14.05 -14.31
C LYS A 241 6.65 -12.61 -14.19
N ASN A 242 6.20 -11.71 -15.06
CA ASN A 242 6.62 -10.31 -15.05
C ASN A 242 6.14 -9.59 -13.79
N LEU A 243 4.89 -9.80 -13.34
CA LEU A 243 4.35 -9.22 -12.12
C LEU A 243 5.16 -9.62 -10.87
N PHE A 244 5.51 -10.90 -10.76
CA PHE A 244 6.35 -11.39 -9.66
C PHE A 244 7.78 -10.86 -9.76
N GLU A 245 8.38 -10.78 -10.94
CA GLU A 245 9.71 -10.18 -11.11
C GLU A 245 9.71 -8.69 -10.74
N GLU A 246 8.69 -7.92 -11.12
CA GLU A 246 8.52 -6.52 -10.71
C GLU A 246 8.50 -6.41 -9.18
N PHE A 247 7.71 -7.24 -8.50
CA PHE A 247 7.66 -7.22 -7.03
C PHE A 247 9.00 -7.63 -6.40
N LYS A 248 9.71 -8.61 -6.95
CA LYS A 248 11.07 -8.95 -6.49
C LYS A 248 12.05 -7.79 -6.65
N GLN A 249 11.92 -6.96 -7.69
CA GLN A 249 12.73 -5.74 -7.80
C GLN A 249 12.40 -4.71 -6.73
N VAL A 250 11.13 -4.58 -6.33
CA VAL A 250 10.72 -3.74 -5.19
C VAL A 250 11.41 -4.23 -3.91
N ILE A 251 11.35 -5.53 -3.60
CA ILE A 251 12.01 -6.14 -2.43
C ILE A 251 13.53 -5.87 -2.46
N ARG A 252 14.19 -6.06 -3.61
CA ARG A 252 15.62 -5.76 -3.77
C ARG A 252 15.94 -4.27 -3.59
N GLY A 253 15.03 -3.39 -4.04
CA GLY A 253 15.09 -1.95 -3.77
C GLY A 253 15.10 -1.66 -2.27
N PHE A 254 14.22 -2.29 -1.50
CA PHE A 254 14.21 -2.20 -0.04
C PHE A 254 15.48 -2.78 0.60
N GLN A 255 16.00 -3.91 0.12
CA GLN A 255 17.29 -4.45 0.61
C GLN A 255 18.45 -3.45 0.40
N ASN A 256 18.46 -2.73 -0.72
CA ASN A 256 19.46 -1.70 -0.99
C ASN A 256 19.26 -0.47 -0.08
N GLN A 257 18.04 0.02 0.07
CA GLN A 257 17.72 1.13 0.98
C GLN A 257 18.10 0.79 2.43
N LYS A 258 17.86 -0.45 2.86
CA LYS A 258 18.26 -0.94 4.18
C LYS A 258 19.78 -0.91 4.36
N LYS A 259 20.56 -1.37 3.37
CA LYS A 259 22.03 -1.25 3.40
C LYS A 259 22.50 0.19 3.58
N TRP A 260 21.85 1.14 2.89
CA TRP A 260 22.13 2.57 3.04
C TRP A 260 21.76 3.07 4.44
N LEU A 261 20.62 2.64 4.99
CA LEU A 261 20.20 2.98 6.33
C LEU A 261 21.20 2.46 7.37
N ASP A 262 21.62 1.20 7.25
CA ASP A 262 22.63 0.56 8.10
C ASP A 262 24.00 1.25 8.02
N THR A 263 24.39 1.85 6.88
CA THR A 263 25.67 2.55 6.74
C THR A 263 25.60 4.01 7.18
N SER A 264 24.46 4.66 6.96
CA SER A 264 24.26 6.07 7.29
C SER A 264 23.98 6.29 8.77
N LEU A 265 23.24 5.42 9.45
CA LEU A 265 22.96 5.56 10.88
C LEU A 265 24.23 5.58 11.74
N PRO A 266 25.16 4.61 11.58
CA PRO A 266 26.42 4.61 12.32
C PRO A 266 27.28 5.82 11.96
N THR A 267 27.25 6.29 10.71
CA THR A 267 28.04 7.44 10.28
C THR A 267 27.48 8.75 10.84
N VAL A 268 26.17 8.93 10.87
CA VAL A 268 25.52 10.09 11.50
C VAL A 268 25.73 10.06 13.01
N LEU A 269 25.56 8.91 13.66
CA LEU A 269 25.85 8.75 15.08
C LEU A 269 27.34 8.98 15.37
N LYS A 270 28.26 8.48 14.54
CA LYS A 270 29.71 8.70 14.67
C LYS A 270 30.09 10.15 14.38
N ASN A 271 29.41 10.84 13.48
CA ASN A 271 29.61 12.26 13.20
C ASN A 271 29.05 13.12 14.34
N MET A 272 27.90 12.77 14.91
CA MET A 272 27.34 13.41 16.10
C MET A 272 28.23 13.16 17.32
N TYR A 273 28.72 11.94 17.51
CA TYR A 273 29.64 11.57 18.59
C TYR A 273 31.02 12.24 18.40
N SER A 274 31.50 12.39 17.16
CA SER A 274 32.72 13.14 16.83
C SER A 274 32.53 14.65 16.90
N PHE A 275 31.32 15.18 16.73
CA PHE A 275 30.98 16.59 16.96
C PHE A 275 30.85 16.88 18.46
N PHE A 276 30.24 15.97 19.23
CA PHE A 276 30.16 16.06 20.69
C PHE A 276 31.51 15.84 21.39
N ASN A 277 32.36 14.96 20.85
CA ASN A 277 33.72 14.71 21.35
C ASN A 277 34.81 15.43 20.55
N GLN A 278 34.45 16.25 19.56
CA GLN A 278 35.34 17.32 19.17
C GLN A 278 35.54 18.08 20.46
N SER A 279 36.76 18.04 20.96
CA SER A 279 37.13 18.93 22.05
C SER A 279 36.57 20.29 21.66
N GLN A 280 35.91 20.97 22.59
CA GLN A 280 35.99 22.42 22.60
C GLN A 280 37.49 22.74 22.77
N ALA A 281 38.29 22.47 21.74
CA ALA A 281 39.57 23.07 21.51
C ALA A 281 39.20 24.53 21.47
N LYS A 282 39.43 25.17 22.61
CA LYS A 282 39.44 26.61 22.83
C LYS A 282 39.57 27.27 21.47
N SER A 283 38.46 27.73 20.91
CA SER A 283 38.56 28.77 19.92
C SER A 283 39.15 29.92 20.72
N GLU A 284 40.46 30.12 20.59
CA GLU A 284 41.12 31.38 20.87
C GLU A 284 40.45 32.43 20.00
N ILE A 285 39.27 32.86 20.43
CA ILE A 285 38.61 34.09 20.01
C ILE A 285 38.71 34.94 21.27
N ASP A 286 39.87 35.59 21.37
CA ASP A 286 40.15 36.83 22.12
C ASP A 286 41.58 36.85 22.63
N LYS A 287 42.55 36.89 21.71
CA LYS A 287 43.70 37.81 21.74
C LYS A 287 44.14 38.12 20.31
N GLN A 288 43.23 38.72 19.53
CA GLN A 288 43.67 39.59 18.45
C GLN A 288 44.45 40.76 19.08
N ASP A 289 45.65 40.95 18.55
CA ASP A 289 46.46 42.16 18.56
C ASP A 289 45.84 43.37 19.25
N ILE A 290 46.29 43.65 20.47
CA ILE A 290 46.32 45.02 20.98
C ILE A 290 47.43 45.72 20.19
N PRO A 291 47.13 46.77 19.39
CA PRO A 291 48.18 47.58 18.80
C PRO A 291 48.95 48.23 19.94
N SER A 292 50.24 47.93 20.05
CA SER A 292 51.15 48.65 20.94
C SER A 292 51.30 50.08 20.43
N PHE A 293 50.48 50.98 20.97
CA PHE A 293 50.77 52.40 20.95
C PHE A 293 52.04 52.63 21.78
N SER A 294 53.20 52.67 21.12
CA SER A 294 54.42 53.25 21.65
C SER A 294 54.23 54.76 21.79
N ARG A 295 53.81 55.20 22.98
CA ARG A 295 54.08 56.57 23.42
C ARG A 295 55.28 56.54 24.35
N ASN A 296 56.39 57.01 23.79
CA ASN A 296 57.60 57.41 24.49
C ASN A 296 57.25 58.30 25.69
N CYS A 297 57.57 57.84 26.89
CA CYS A 297 57.84 58.70 28.03
C CYS A 297 59.35 58.78 28.22
N THR A 298 59.99 59.71 27.52
CA THR A 298 61.26 60.29 27.96
C THR A 298 60.96 61.67 28.50
N ILE A 299 60.82 61.75 29.82
CA ILE A 299 61.02 62.98 30.57
C ILE A 299 62.53 63.21 30.53
N ASN A 300 62.98 64.09 29.63
CA ASN A 300 64.31 64.65 29.71
C ASN A 300 64.19 66.05 30.31
N SER A 301 64.74 66.20 31.51
CA SER A 301 64.98 67.49 32.14
C SER A 301 66.09 68.21 31.38
N SER A 302 65.81 69.37 30.78
CA SER A 302 66.77 70.47 30.72
C SER A 302 66.03 71.79 30.50
N TYR A 303 66.19 72.69 31.46
CA TYR A 303 66.14 74.14 31.24
C TYR A 303 67.04 74.52 30.04
N SER A 304 66.60 75.45 29.18
CA SER A 304 67.22 76.78 29.09
C SER A 304 66.49 77.68 28.10
N THR A 305 66.20 78.88 28.59
CA THR A 305 66.07 80.17 27.91
C THR A 305 66.83 80.30 26.58
N LEU A 306 66.15 80.73 25.51
CA LEU A 306 66.09 82.11 24.97
C LEU A 306 65.40 82.10 23.60
#